data_AF-A0A5N7B7P5-F1
#
_entry.id   AF-A0A5N7B7P5-F1
#
_cell.length_a   1.000
_cell.length_b   1.000
_cell.length_c   1.000
_cell.angle_alpha   90.00
_cell.angle_beta   90.00
_cell.angle_gamma   90.00
#
_symmetry.space_group_name_H-M   'P 1'
#
loop_
_entity.id
_entity.type
_entity.pdbx_description
1 polymer ?
#
loop_
_entity_poly.entity_id
_entity_poly.type
_entity_poly.pdbx_seq_one_letter_code
_entity_poly.pdbx_strand_id
1 'polypeptide(L)'
;MAFLNKALDTFPIVETFLHDRGDLTPIILGADYGTGDTNPVSAFLTGSTGNDPQKWLLRALARRSTVRSVLEQRITTWAFLRVNRLPTTDTSANSIGNSIKLDQLERFLGGSGIWLVFMPVLSVFTHVQQAEITVISQLLSYDERFHSLRRAALKWSRCFDQCQALFDLLAGAKY
;
A
#
# COMPACT_ATOMS: atom_id res chain seq x y z
N MET A 1 11.05 -8.18 13.15
CA MET A 1 11.58 -7.01 13.89
C MET A 1 12.27 -5.97 12.99
N ALA A 2 13.28 -6.34 12.19
CA ALA A 2 14.00 -5.39 11.31
C ALA A 2 13.07 -4.56 10.39
N PHE A 3 11.98 -5.18 9.90
CA PHE A 3 10.95 -4.50 9.13
C PHE A 3 10.29 -3.33 9.88
N LEU A 4 9.83 -3.55 11.12
CA LEU A 4 9.13 -2.53 11.91
C LEU A 4 10.07 -1.39 12.32
N ASN A 5 11.34 -1.69 12.60
CA ASN A 5 12.35 -0.67 12.84
C ASN A 5 12.57 0.19 11.59
N LYS A 6 12.68 -0.42 10.41
CA LYS A 6 12.79 0.33 9.16
C LYS A 6 11.55 1.18 8.88
N ALA A 7 10.36 0.70 9.26
CA ALA A 7 9.14 1.50 9.20
C ALA A 7 9.22 2.72 10.15
N LEU A 8 9.73 2.54 11.37
CA LEU A 8 10.00 3.65 12.29
C LEU A 8 10.98 4.68 11.72
N ASP A 9 12.03 4.22 11.04
CA ASP A 9 13.04 5.12 10.45
C ASP A 9 12.48 5.92 9.26
N THR A 10 11.50 5.38 8.55
CA THR A 10 10.98 5.95 7.29
C THR A 10 9.66 6.68 7.43
N PHE A 11 8.83 6.37 8.45
CA PHE A 11 7.54 7.03 8.64
C PHE A 11 7.63 8.57 8.81
N PRO A 12 8.69 9.17 9.38
CA PRO A 12 8.77 10.63 9.49
C PRO A 12 8.73 11.32 8.11
N ILE A 13 9.27 10.68 7.06
CA ILE A 13 9.22 11.20 5.69
C ILE A 13 7.77 11.29 5.21
N VAL A 14 6.96 10.26 5.51
CA VAL A 14 5.53 10.23 5.20
C VAL A 14 4.78 11.28 6.00
N GLU A 15 5.11 11.43 7.30
CA GLU A 15 4.49 12.43 8.16
C GLU A 15 4.74 13.85 7.66
N THR A 16 5.98 14.21 7.33
CA THR A 16 6.34 15.51 6.76
C THR A 16 5.62 15.73 5.43
N PHE A 17 5.60 14.74 4.54
CA PHE A 17 4.90 14.85 3.26
C PHE A 17 3.40 15.15 3.42
N LEU A 18 2.71 14.43 4.32
CA LEU A 18 1.29 14.63 4.57
C LEU A 18 1.01 15.99 5.24
N HIS A 19 1.91 16.43 6.12
CA HIS A 19 1.82 17.73 6.77
C HIS A 19 2.00 18.88 5.77
N ASP A 20 3.01 18.80 4.91
CA ASP A 20 3.41 19.89 4.01
C ASP A 20 2.49 20.04 2.80
N ARG A 21 1.91 18.94 2.31
CA ARG A 21 1.08 18.99 1.10
C ARG A 21 -0.33 19.52 1.36
N GLY A 22 -0.91 19.27 2.54
CA GLY A 22 -2.25 19.73 2.95
C GLY A 22 -3.42 19.15 2.13
N ASP A 23 -3.33 19.24 0.80
CA ASP A 23 -4.22 18.63 -0.18
C ASP A 23 -3.43 17.70 -1.11
N LEU A 24 -3.82 16.42 -1.12
CA LEU A 24 -3.22 15.37 -1.96
C LEU A 24 -3.95 15.18 -3.30
N THR A 25 -5.09 15.86 -3.50
CA THR A 25 -5.91 15.79 -4.71
C THR A 25 -5.09 16.04 -5.99
N PRO A 26 -4.21 17.06 -6.07
CA PRO A 26 -3.45 17.32 -7.29
C PRO A 26 -2.50 16.18 -7.69
N ILE A 27 -1.99 15.43 -6.71
CA ILE A 27 -1.09 14.29 -6.96
C ILE A 27 -1.85 13.14 -7.61
N ILE A 28 -3.09 12.92 -7.15
CA ILE A 28 -3.95 11.86 -7.69
C ILE A 28 -4.46 12.25 -9.07
N LEU A 29 -4.94 13.48 -9.24
CA LEU A 29 -5.43 13.98 -10.54
C LEU A 29 -4.32 14.07 -11.60
N GLY A 30 -3.09 14.39 -11.19
CA GLY A 30 -1.93 14.49 -12.08
C GLY A 30 -1.23 13.16 -12.37
N ALA A 31 -1.67 12.05 -11.79
CA ALA A 31 -1.07 10.75 -12.03
C ALA A 31 -1.37 10.26 -13.46
N ASP A 32 -0.36 9.68 -14.12
CA ASP A 32 -0.53 9.10 -15.44
C ASP A 32 -1.17 7.72 -15.34
N TYR A 33 -2.48 7.64 -15.58
CA TYR A 33 -3.22 6.37 -15.62
C TYR A 33 -3.23 5.71 -17.02
N GLY A 34 -2.31 6.10 -17.92
CA GLY A 34 -2.16 5.55 -19.26
C GLY A 34 -1.51 4.16 -19.28
N THR A 35 -1.10 3.69 -20.46
CA THR A 35 -0.39 2.40 -20.61
C THR A 35 1.12 2.61 -20.52
N GLY A 36 1.75 2.14 -19.44
CA GLY A 36 3.21 2.23 -19.26
C GLY A 36 3.65 2.07 -17.80
N ASP A 37 4.96 2.14 -17.55
CA ASP A 37 5.56 2.07 -16.20
C ASP A 37 5.19 3.26 -15.30
N THR A 38 4.60 4.31 -15.88
CA THR A 38 4.06 5.48 -15.19
C THR A 38 2.67 5.23 -14.61
N ASN A 39 1.95 4.22 -15.11
CA ASN A 39 0.67 3.79 -14.56
C ASN A 39 0.86 3.31 -13.12
N PRO A 40 0.18 3.90 -12.12
CA PRO A 40 0.28 3.47 -10.73
C PRO A 40 0.08 1.97 -10.51
N VAL A 41 -0.77 1.33 -11.31
CA VAL A 41 -1.06 -0.12 -11.26
C VAL A 41 0.11 -0.95 -11.80
N SER A 42 0.68 -0.57 -12.95
CA SER A 42 1.85 -1.24 -13.53
C SER A 42 3.13 -0.96 -12.75
N ALA A 43 3.33 0.29 -12.32
CA ALA A 43 4.44 0.76 -11.48
C ALA A 43 4.47 0.07 -10.11
N PHE A 44 3.31 -0.35 -9.61
CA PHE A 44 3.20 -1.14 -8.39
C PHE A 44 3.85 -2.52 -8.54
N LEU A 45 3.71 -3.17 -9.70
CA LEU A 45 4.22 -4.51 -9.96
C LEU A 45 5.73 -4.53 -10.20
N THR A 46 6.30 -3.43 -10.71
CA THR A 46 7.73 -3.31 -11.03
C THR A 46 8.60 -2.80 -9.89
N GLY A 47 8.01 -2.39 -8.75
CA GLY A 47 8.72 -2.23 -7.49
C GLY A 47 9.84 -1.17 -7.49
N SER A 48 9.63 0.01 -8.09
CA SER A 48 10.69 1.03 -8.13
C SER A 48 11.15 1.45 -6.72
N THR A 49 12.47 1.53 -6.53
CA THR A 49 13.19 1.70 -5.26
C THR A 49 13.33 3.16 -4.79
N GLY A 50 12.54 4.08 -5.34
CA GLY A 50 12.65 5.52 -5.04
C GLY A 50 12.09 5.93 -3.67
N ASN A 51 12.75 6.91 -3.04
CA ASN A 51 12.30 7.59 -1.82
C ASN A 51 11.41 8.79 -2.16
N ASP A 52 10.32 8.55 -2.89
CA ASP A 52 9.38 9.59 -3.32
C ASP A 52 8.01 9.33 -2.67
N PRO A 53 7.62 10.16 -1.68
CA PRO A 53 6.35 10.02 -0.98
C PRO A 53 5.11 10.13 -1.87
N GLN A 54 5.19 10.86 -3.00
CA GLN A 54 4.08 10.91 -3.96
C GLN A 54 3.90 9.57 -4.65
N LYS A 55 5.01 8.95 -5.06
CA LYS A 55 4.99 7.60 -5.64
C LYS A 55 4.56 6.56 -4.62
N TRP A 56 4.93 6.73 -3.34
CA TRP A 56 4.44 5.86 -2.27
C TRP A 56 2.93 5.99 -2.10
N LEU A 57 2.36 7.20 -2.07
CA LEU A 57 0.92 7.41 -2.02
C LEU A 57 0.21 6.71 -3.18
N LEU A 58 0.60 6.97 -4.43
CA LEU A 58 -0.04 6.37 -5.61
C LEU A 58 0.04 4.84 -5.60
N ARG A 59 1.17 4.27 -5.16
CA ARG A 59 1.31 2.82 -5.00
C ARG A 59 0.47 2.25 -3.88
N ALA A 60 0.36 2.95 -2.76
CA ALA A 60 -0.48 2.53 -1.64
C ALA A 60 -1.93 2.37 -2.11
N LEU A 61 -2.43 3.36 -2.83
CA LEU A 61 -3.78 3.40 -3.40
C LEU A 61 -3.97 2.26 -4.41
N ALA A 62 -3.08 2.15 -5.40
CA ALA A 62 -3.15 1.11 -6.43
C ALA A 62 -3.09 -0.31 -5.84
N ARG A 63 -2.24 -0.54 -4.83
CA ARG A 63 -2.12 -1.82 -4.13
C ARG A 63 -3.39 -2.21 -3.41
N ARG A 64 -3.97 -1.29 -2.65
CA ARG A 64 -5.19 -1.54 -1.90
C ARG A 64 -6.36 -1.83 -2.83
N SER A 65 -6.54 -1.08 -3.92
CA SER A 65 -7.57 -1.37 -4.95
C SER A 65 -7.36 -2.76 -5.56
N THR A 66 -6.13 -3.10 -5.92
CA THR A 66 -5.79 -4.41 -6.51
C THR A 66 -6.14 -5.56 -5.58
N VAL A 67 -5.72 -5.46 -4.31
CA VAL A 67 -6.00 -6.51 -3.31
C VAL A 67 -7.50 -6.64 -3.07
N ARG A 68 -8.23 -5.53 -2.95
CA ARG A 68 -9.69 -5.56 -2.83
C ARG A 68 -10.33 -6.28 -4.02
N SER A 69 -9.94 -5.92 -5.23
CA SER A 69 -10.45 -6.56 -6.45
C SER A 69 -10.18 -8.07 -6.49
N VAL A 70 -8.95 -8.50 -6.15
CA VAL A 70 -8.58 -9.93 -6.05
C VAL A 70 -9.47 -10.66 -5.04
N LEU A 71 -9.66 -10.08 -3.85
CA LEU A 71 -10.42 -10.68 -2.75
C LEU A 71 -11.93 -10.70 -3.03
N GLU A 72 -12.48 -9.64 -3.62
CA GLU A 72 -13.89 -9.52 -4.01
C GLU A 72 -14.27 -10.49 -5.12
N GLN A 73 -13.42 -10.62 -6.14
CA GLN A 73 -13.62 -11.56 -7.25
C GLN A 73 -13.36 -13.02 -6.84
N ARG A 74 -12.74 -13.25 -5.67
CA ARG A 74 -12.37 -14.57 -5.15
C ARG A 74 -11.53 -15.40 -6.14
N ILE A 75 -10.67 -14.73 -6.91
CA ILE A 75 -9.78 -15.38 -7.88
C ILE A 75 -8.36 -15.49 -7.34
N THR A 76 -7.59 -16.41 -7.92
CA THR A 76 -6.17 -16.53 -7.57
C THR A 76 -5.37 -15.34 -8.12
N THR A 77 -4.26 -15.00 -7.48
CA THR A 77 -3.34 -13.96 -7.96
C THR A 77 -2.94 -14.17 -9.42
N TRP A 78 -2.64 -15.40 -9.82
CA TRP A 78 -2.29 -15.74 -11.20
C TRP A 78 -3.45 -15.53 -12.18
N ALA A 79 -4.67 -15.89 -11.77
CA ALA A 79 -5.86 -15.64 -12.58
C ALA A 79 -6.10 -14.13 -12.73
N PHE A 80 -5.97 -13.36 -11.65
CA PHE A 80 -6.10 -11.91 -11.68
C PHE A 80 -5.09 -11.25 -12.63
N LEU A 81 -3.81 -11.63 -12.55
CA LEU A 81 -2.77 -11.11 -13.44
C LEU A 81 -3.10 -11.37 -14.91
N ARG A 82 -3.59 -12.58 -15.24
CA ARG A 82 -3.98 -12.95 -16.61
C ARG A 82 -5.19 -12.17 -17.11
N VAL A 83 -6.25 -12.09 -16.31
CA VAL A 83 -7.50 -11.39 -16.70
C VAL A 83 -7.25 -9.91 -16.96
N ASN A 84 -6.40 -9.28 -16.15
CA ASN A 84 -6.07 -7.86 -16.26
C ASN A 84 -4.88 -7.58 -17.21
N ARG A 85 -4.39 -8.59 -17.95
CA ARG A 85 -3.24 -8.49 -18.86
C ARG A 85 -1.98 -7.89 -18.22
N LEU A 86 -1.78 -8.19 -16.94
CA LEU A 86 -0.61 -7.78 -16.17
C LEU A 86 0.52 -8.81 -16.33
N PRO A 87 1.79 -8.43 -16.10
CA PRO A 87 2.91 -9.36 -16.17
C PRO A 87 2.72 -10.58 -15.23
N THR A 88 2.53 -11.76 -15.80
CA THR A 88 2.46 -13.03 -15.05
C THR A 88 3.87 -13.50 -14.68
N THR A 89 4.43 -12.91 -13.63
CA THR A 89 5.75 -13.21 -13.08
C THR A 89 5.68 -13.44 -11.57
N ASP A 90 6.64 -14.18 -11.01
CA ASP A 90 6.73 -14.38 -9.55
C ASP A 90 6.86 -13.05 -8.80
N THR A 91 7.58 -12.07 -9.36
CA THR A 91 7.70 -10.73 -8.79
C THR A 91 6.32 -10.06 -8.65
N SER A 92 5.48 -10.15 -9.69
CA SER A 92 4.12 -9.58 -9.66
C SER A 92 3.22 -10.33 -8.67
N ALA A 93 3.29 -11.67 -8.66
CA ALA A 93 2.54 -12.49 -7.74
C ALA A 93 2.93 -12.23 -6.27
N ASN A 94 4.22 -12.13 -5.99
CA ASN A 94 4.76 -11.79 -4.67
C ASN A 94 4.35 -10.38 -4.24
N SER A 95 4.34 -9.41 -5.16
CA SER A 95 3.91 -8.04 -4.87
C SER A 95 2.44 -7.99 -4.41
N ILE A 96 1.56 -8.75 -5.07
CA ILE A 96 0.15 -8.90 -4.67
C ILE A 96 0.06 -9.65 -3.33
N GLY A 97 0.77 -10.77 -3.18
CA GLY A 97 0.78 -11.56 -1.94
C GLY A 97 1.24 -10.76 -0.71
N ASN A 98 2.28 -9.95 -0.86
CA ASN A 98 2.74 -9.02 0.18
C ASN A 98 1.70 -7.94 0.51
N SER A 99 0.94 -7.49 -0.49
CA SER A 99 -0.13 -6.52 -0.28
C SER A 99 -1.35 -7.15 0.41
N ILE A 100 -1.65 -8.44 0.17
CA ILE A 100 -2.68 -9.19 0.91
C ILE A 100 -2.33 -9.27 2.41
N LYS A 101 -1.05 -9.50 2.74
CA LYS A 101 -0.58 -9.47 4.14
C LYS A 101 -0.83 -8.11 4.80
N LEU A 102 -0.65 -7.02 4.04
CA LEU A 102 -0.90 -5.66 4.52
C LEU A 102 -2.40 -5.36 4.67
N ASP A 103 -3.26 -5.88 3.80
CA ASP A 103 -4.72 -5.81 3.95
C ASP A 103 -5.19 -6.49 5.25
N GLN A 104 -4.58 -7.61 5.64
CA GLN A 104 -4.87 -8.26 6.91
C GLN A 104 -4.46 -7.41 8.11
N LEU A 105 -3.31 -6.71 8.03
CA LEU A 105 -2.89 -5.75 9.05
C LEU A 105 -3.86 -4.57 9.15
N GLU A 106 -4.33 -4.04 8.02
CA GLU A 106 -5.38 -3.00 7.99
C GLU A 106 -6.63 -3.47 8.74
N ARG A 107 -7.14 -4.67 8.41
CA ARG A 107 -8.35 -5.23 9.05
C ARG A 107 -8.17 -5.42 10.55
N PHE A 108 -6.98 -5.83 10.99
CA PHE A 108 -6.69 -6.02 12.41
C PHE A 108 -6.58 -4.68 13.16
N LEU A 109 -5.90 -3.69 12.58
CA LEU A 109 -5.64 -2.41 13.22
C LEU A 109 -6.83 -1.44 13.14
N GLY A 110 -7.74 -1.65 12.19
CA GLY A 110 -8.89 -0.79 11.94
C GLY A 110 -8.53 0.55 11.28
N GLY A 111 -7.37 0.65 10.61
CA GLY A 111 -6.86 1.89 10.05
C GLY A 111 -6.19 1.72 8.68
N SER A 112 -6.81 2.29 7.65
CA SER A 112 -6.33 2.28 6.26
C SER A 112 -5.05 3.08 6.04
N GLY A 113 -4.71 4.01 6.92
CA GLY A 113 -3.44 4.74 6.86
C GLY A 113 -2.21 3.85 7.01
N ILE A 114 -2.37 2.59 7.45
CA ILE A 114 -1.29 1.60 7.54
C ILE A 114 -0.61 1.36 6.18
N TRP A 115 -1.35 1.52 5.08
CA TRP A 115 -0.80 1.41 3.74
C TRP A 115 0.30 2.45 3.51
N LEU A 116 0.09 3.69 3.91
CA LEU A 116 1.09 4.74 3.80
C LEU A 116 2.30 4.49 4.72
N VAL A 117 2.04 4.05 5.95
CA VAL A 117 3.09 3.75 6.93
C VAL A 117 4.06 2.68 6.43
N PHE A 118 3.54 1.64 5.78
CA PHE A 118 4.36 0.50 5.35
C PHE A 118 4.77 0.52 3.88
N MET A 119 4.26 1.43 3.05
CA MET A 119 4.70 1.54 1.66
C MET A 119 6.23 1.67 1.47
N PRO A 120 6.96 2.47 2.25
CA PRO A 120 8.42 2.61 2.10
C PRO A 120 9.18 1.30 2.29
N VAL A 121 8.58 0.35 3.02
CA VAL A 121 9.21 -0.89 3.47
C VAL A 121 8.54 -2.15 2.91
N LEU A 122 7.52 -1.99 2.06
CA LEU A 122 6.71 -3.12 1.58
C LEU A 122 7.47 -4.05 0.61
N SER A 123 8.57 -3.60 0.00
CA SER A 123 9.48 -4.49 -0.74
C SER A 123 10.14 -5.53 0.17
N VAL A 124 10.31 -5.22 1.47
CA VAL A 124 10.90 -6.10 2.47
C VAL A 124 9.89 -7.15 2.98
N PHE A 125 8.58 -6.95 2.74
CA PHE A 125 7.52 -7.90 3.11
C PHE A 125 7.63 -9.27 2.43
N THR A 126 8.41 -9.36 1.34
CA THR A 126 8.62 -10.60 0.60
C THR A 126 9.18 -11.72 1.49
N HIS A 127 9.89 -11.37 2.56
CA HIS A 127 10.47 -12.32 3.51
C HIS A 127 9.62 -12.55 4.76
N VAL A 128 8.55 -11.78 4.97
CA VAL A 128 7.67 -11.94 6.13
C VAL A 128 6.71 -13.09 5.87
N GLN A 129 6.75 -14.13 6.70
CA GLN A 129 5.83 -15.26 6.56
C GLN A 129 4.42 -14.88 7.00
N GLN A 130 3.42 -15.57 6.46
CA GLN A 130 2.01 -15.32 6.77
C GLN A 130 1.71 -15.44 8.29
N ALA A 131 2.37 -16.38 8.98
CA ALA A 131 2.23 -16.56 10.42
C ALA A 131 2.75 -15.37 11.25
N GLU A 132 3.72 -14.62 10.71
CA GLU A 132 4.31 -13.47 11.40
C GLU A 132 3.40 -12.23 11.36
N ILE A 133 2.38 -12.20 10.51
CA ILE A 133 1.44 -11.07 10.44
C ILE A 133 0.70 -10.88 11.76
N THR A 134 0.28 -11.97 12.41
CA THR A 134 -0.34 -11.91 13.74
C THR A 134 0.61 -11.33 14.79
N VAL A 135 1.91 -11.67 14.72
CA VAL A 135 2.92 -11.13 15.63
C VAL A 135 3.15 -9.63 15.37
N ILE A 136 3.24 -9.23 14.10
CA ILE A 136 3.36 -7.81 13.71
C ILE A 136 2.16 -7.01 14.21
N SER A 137 0.94 -7.53 14.03
CA SER A 137 -0.30 -6.98 14.57
C SER A 137 -0.24 -6.76 16.08
N GLN A 138 0.22 -7.75 16.84
CA GLN A 138 0.35 -7.66 18.30
C GLN A 138 1.40 -6.61 18.71
N LEU A 139 2.56 -6.59 18.04
CA LEU A 139 3.61 -5.60 18.31
C LEU A 139 3.11 -4.17 18.07
N LEU A 140 2.37 -3.93 16.98
CA LEU A 140 1.79 -2.61 16.70
C LEU A 140 0.74 -2.18 17.74
N SER A 141 0.04 -3.15 18.34
CA SER A 141 -1.03 -2.88 19.31
C SER A 141 -0.55 -2.74 20.75
N TYR A 142 0.49 -3.46 21.15
CA TYR A 142 0.85 -3.65 22.55
C TYR A 142 2.29 -3.28 22.90
N ASP A 143 3.18 -3.13 21.92
CA ASP A 143 4.56 -2.71 22.17
C ASP A 143 4.69 -1.20 22.01
N GLU A 144 5.06 -0.50 23.09
CA GLU A 144 5.14 0.96 23.12
C GLU A 144 6.06 1.53 22.04
N ARG A 145 7.09 0.77 21.63
CA ARG A 145 8.04 1.20 20.60
C ARG A 145 7.37 1.47 19.25
N PHE A 146 6.27 0.77 18.95
CA PHE A 146 5.57 0.87 17.67
C PHE A 146 4.23 1.62 17.75
N HIS A 147 3.90 2.19 18.91
CA HIS A 147 2.67 2.97 19.10
C HIS A 147 2.56 4.17 18.14
N SER A 148 3.69 4.79 17.76
CA SER A 148 3.73 5.88 16.79
C SER A 148 3.22 5.42 15.42
N LEU A 149 3.64 4.25 14.94
CA LEU A 149 3.19 3.68 13.66
C LEU A 149 1.69 3.40 13.67
N ARG A 150 1.19 2.79 14.75
CA ARG A 150 -0.25 2.54 14.92
C ARG A 150 -1.03 3.85 14.96
N ARG A 151 -0.57 4.83 15.73
CA ARG A 151 -1.21 6.15 15.82
C ARG A 151 -1.24 6.85 14.48
N ALA A 152 -0.15 6.81 13.73
CA ALA A 152 -0.05 7.36 12.38
C ALA A 152 -1.04 6.68 11.43
N ALA A 153 -1.09 5.34 11.44
CA ALA A 153 -2.04 4.58 10.63
C ALA A 153 -3.49 5.00 10.89
N LEU A 154 -3.89 5.14 12.16
CA LEU A 154 -5.24 5.60 12.52
C LEU A 154 -5.48 7.07 12.13
N LYS A 155 -4.54 7.97 12.47
CA LYS A 155 -4.62 9.41 12.19
C LYS A 155 -4.79 9.69 10.70
N TRP A 156 -4.08 8.98 9.84
CA TRP A 156 -4.06 9.23 8.40
C TRP A 156 -5.13 8.46 7.62
N SER A 157 -5.87 7.57 8.27
CA SER A 157 -6.89 6.72 7.61
C SER A 157 -7.93 7.54 6.86
N ARG A 158 -8.49 8.58 7.47
CA ARG A 158 -9.51 9.43 6.82
C ARG A 158 -8.99 10.06 5.52
N CYS A 159 -7.79 10.62 5.55
CA CYS A 159 -7.17 11.24 4.38
C CYS A 159 -6.89 10.19 3.30
N PHE A 160 -6.35 9.04 3.70
CA PHE A 160 -6.06 7.96 2.77
C PHE A 160 -7.33 7.36 2.13
N ASP A 161 -8.42 7.21 2.87
CA ASP A 161 -9.70 6.73 2.34
C ASP A 161 -10.34 7.71 1.35
N GLN A 162 -10.22 9.02 1.59
CA GLN A 162 -10.64 10.04 0.62
C GLN A 162 -9.80 9.98 -0.66
N CYS A 163 -8.48 9.81 -0.51
CA CYS A 163 -7.59 9.59 -1.65
C CYS A 163 -7.94 8.30 -2.39
N GLN A 164 -8.30 7.24 -1.67
CA GLN A 164 -8.71 5.96 -2.24
C GLN A 164 -9.98 6.09 -3.05
N ALA A 165 -11.00 6.78 -2.52
CA ALA A 165 -12.25 7.00 -3.23
C ALA A 165 -12.03 7.78 -4.55
N LEU A 166 -11.18 8.82 -4.52
CA LEU A 166 -10.82 9.56 -5.72
C LEU A 166 -10.03 8.70 -6.72
N PHE A 167 -9.05 7.94 -6.23
CA PHE A 167 -8.26 7.04 -7.06
C PHE A 167 -9.12 5.98 -7.73
N ASP A 168 -10.01 5.33 -6.99
CA ASP A 168 -10.91 4.29 -7.51
C ASP A 168 -11.91 4.86 -8.52
N LEU A 169 -12.39 6.09 -8.33
CA LEU A 169 -13.21 6.80 -9.32
C LEU A 169 -12.47 6.97 -10.64
N LEU A 170 -11.20 7.42 -10.59
CA LEU A 170 -10.39 7.71 -11.78
C LEU A 170 -9.88 6.43 -12.47
N ALA A 171 -9.55 5.41 -11.68
CA ALA A 171 -9.12 4.11 -12.18
C ALA A 171 -10.30 3.32 -12.76
N GLY A 172 -11.45 3.32 -12.07
CA GLY A 172 -12.68 2.65 -12.49
C GLY A 172 -13.35 3.30 -13.70
N ALA A 173 -13.19 4.61 -13.92
CA ALA A 173 -13.67 5.29 -15.13
C ALA A 173 -12.92 4.89 -16.42
N LYS A 174 -11.92 4.00 -16.34
CA LYS A 174 -11.05 3.59 -17.46
C LYS A 174 -11.07 2.08 -17.74
N TYR A 175 -11.91 1.29 -17.07
CA TYR A 175 -12.13 -0.15 -17.34
C TYR A 175 -13.58 -0.43 -17.73
#